data_AF-A0A3A0ABR4-F1
#
_entry.id   AF-A0A3A0ABR4-F1
#
_cell.length_a   1.000
_cell.length_b   1.000
_cell.length_c   1.000
_cell.angle_alpha   90.00
_cell.angle_beta   90.00
_cell.angle_gamma   90.00
#
_symmetry.space_group_name_H-M   'P 1'
#
loop_
_entity.id
_entity.type
_entity.pdbx_description
1 polymer ?
#
loop_
_entity_poly.entity_id
_entity_poly.type
_entity_poly.pdbx_seq_one_letter_code
_entity_poly.pdbx_strand_id
1 'polypeptide(L)'
;MMKGQRMNTNRGLWSYLGVVVVRRLGGVIRGLGLLALVGCSLVDPASESAEVSAPPAIPLWEPAEWRSSATPLMIQVCVDFSDGYPAEYREHALGLVADGVEALAAPGGGAGTVFVAMMSANSFPDSNLIGVFELRPVAPAEEPPATLTVPPTATSGLIDPQGKREAERLATAEALAVDAANAANATAFAAAQSTHQAVAGAELARAREFGEMLRAFRPRLSVAARATLDALGCISRAAERMAEYEGRKLLIIASDLDGTGEQQVSPNLDLSGVRVRVIDLPSDNAGQADGWYFRTQHWLRQFGNAGTQDVEFYDPAASQLLTLADLLPPDVGLQVTGEGR
;
A
#
# COMPACT_ATOMS: atom_id res chain seq x y z
N MET A 1 -37.05 44.24 30.30
CA MET A 1 -37.03 43.63 31.65
C MET A 1 -36.00 42.51 31.64
N MET A 2 -35.00 42.64 32.50
CA MET A 2 -33.89 41.70 32.70
C MET A 2 -34.33 40.44 33.48
N LYS A 3 -33.69 39.30 33.16
CA LYS A 3 -33.23 38.20 34.04
C LYS A 3 -32.80 37.06 33.10
N GLY A 4 -31.63 36.45 33.14
CA GLY A 4 -30.56 36.45 34.13
C GLY A 4 -30.04 35.01 34.28
N GLN A 5 -28.82 34.76 33.78
CA GLN A 5 -27.80 33.77 34.17
C GLN A 5 -28.17 32.31 34.55
N ARG A 6 -27.41 31.34 34.01
CA ARG A 6 -26.25 30.74 34.70
C ARG A 6 -25.40 29.90 33.73
N MET A 7 -24.12 30.29 33.62
CA MET A 7 -23.03 29.47 33.06
C MET A 7 -22.53 28.53 34.15
N ASN A 8 -22.37 27.24 33.83
CA ASN A 8 -21.64 26.29 34.66
C ASN A 8 -20.28 26.01 33.99
N THR A 9 -19.25 26.64 34.53
CA THR A 9 -17.85 26.26 34.34
C THR A 9 -17.54 25.07 35.24
N ASN A 10 -17.12 23.93 34.68
CA ASN A 10 -16.48 22.88 35.47
C ASN A 10 -15.05 22.65 34.95
N ARG A 11 -14.09 23.07 35.78
CA ARG A 11 -12.67 22.78 35.68
C ARG A 11 -12.39 21.49 36.45
N GLY A 12 -11.72 20.53 35.82
CA GLY A 12 -10.98 19.46 36.50
C GLY A 12 -9.71 19.19 35.68
N LEU A 13 -8.54 19.72 36.05
CA LEU A 13 -7.55 19.18 37.01
C LEU A 13 -7.09 17.76 36.67
N TRP A 14 -6.11 17.71 35.76
CA TRP A 14 -4.82 16.98 35.82
C TRP A 14 -4.67 15.89 36.89
N SER A 15 -4.36 14.68 36.45
CA SER A 15 -3.55 13.71 37.21
C SER A 15 -2.81 12.79 36.25
N TYR A 16 -1.48 12.92 36.27
CA TYR A 16 -0.48 12.06 35.63
C TYR A 16 -0.22 10.83 36.52
N LEU A 17 -0.22 9.64 35.93
CA LEU A 17 0.45 8.39 36.38
C LEU A 17 0.37 7.46 35.16
N GLY A 18 1.45 6.97 34.54
CA GLY A 18 2.71 6.52 35.09
C GLY A 18 2.77 4.99 34.91
N VAL A 19 3.09 4.52 33.70
CA VAL A 19 3.37 3.10 33.43
C VAL A 19 4.61 2.98 32.57
N VAL A 20 5.73 2.72 33.23
CA VAL A 20 6.97 2.23 32.61
C VAL A 20 6.99 0.73 32.83
N VAL A 21 7.03 -0.04 31.74
CA VAL A 21 7.26 -1.49 31.79
C VAL A 21 8.38 -1.83 30.81
N VAL A 22 9.12 -2.87 31.19
CA VAL A 22 10.11 -3.65 30.46
C VAL A 22 11.58 -3.25 30.67
N ARG A 23 12.22 -3.94 31.60
CA ARG A 23 13.52 -4.60 31.34
C ARG A 23 13.72 -5.78 32.29
N ARG A 24 13.51 -7.00 31.79
CA ARG A 24 14.00 -8.24 32.42
C ARG A 24 15.44 -8.48 31.97
N LEU A 25 16.35 -8.43 32.94
CA LEU A 25 17.70 -8.98 32.85
C LEU A 25 17.66 -10.41 33.44
N GLY A 26 18.02 -11.40 32.63
CA GLY A 26 18.50 -12.72 33.06
C GLY A 26 19.64 -13.05 32.09
N GLY A 27 20.88 -13.28 32.51
CA GLY A 27 21.35 -14.35 33.40
C GLY A 27 22.21 -15.28 32.53
N VAL A 28 23.50 -14.97 32.37
CA VAL A 28 24.66 -15.73 32.90
C VAL A 28 24.53 -17.25 32.77
N ILE A 29 25.28 -17.84 31.83
CA ILE A 29 25.85 -19.19 31.97
C ILE A 29 27.34 -19.16 31.57
N ARG A 30 28.16 -19.63 32.51
CA ARG A 30 29.59 -19.94 32.42
C ARG A 30 29.80 -21.34 31.84
N GLY A 31 30.94 -21.54 31.15
CA GLY A 31 31.55 -22.85 30.83
C GLY A 31 32.70 -22.61 29.84
N LEU A 32 33.98 -22.46 30.21
CA LEU A 32 34.90 -23.33 30.97
C LEU A 32 35.40 -24.54 30.14
N GLY A 33 36.50 -24.30 29.40
CA GLY A 33 37.69 -25.16 29.45
C GLY A 33 37.95 -26.17 28.32
N LEU A 34 39.24 -26.52 28.23
CA LEU A 34 39.90 -27.59 27.46
C LEU A 34 40.08 -27.38 25.95
N LEU A 35 41.20 -27.78 25.33
CA LEU A 35 42.54 -28.18 25.81
C LEU A 35 43.47 -28.02 24.60
N ALA A 36 44.68 -27.53 24.82
CA ALA A 36 45.73 -27.50 23.82
C ALA A 36 46.20 -28.93 23.49
N LEU A 37 46.21 -29.29 22.21
CA LEU A 37 47.00 -30.40 21.68
C LEU A 37 47.91 -29.86 20.59
N VAL A 38 49.18 -29.67 20.96
CA VAL A 38 50.29 -29.41 20.05
C VAL A 38 50.74 -30.77 19.52
N GLY A 39 50.33 -31.10 18.29
CA GLY A 39 50.82 -32.24 17.54
C GLY A 39 51.96 -31.81 16.62
N CYS A 40 53.18 -32.30 16.89
CA CYS A 40 54.29 -32.24 15.94
C CYS A 40 53.96 -33.15 14.74
N SER A 41 53.65 -32.55 13.60
CA SER A 41 53.50 -33.27 12.33
C SER A 41 54.85 -33.27 11.62
N LEU A 42 55.35 -34.48 11.33
CA LEU A 42 56.49 -34.73 10.46
C LEU A 42 56.19 -34.17 9.07
N VAL A 43 57.10 -33.35 8.55
CA VAL A 43 57.07 -32.81 7.19
C VAL A 43 57.54 -33.92 6.25
N ASP A 44 56.60 -34.64 5.65
CA ASP A 44 56.83 -35.39 4.42
C ASP A 44 57.03 -34.39 3.26
N PRO A 45 57.98 -34.62 2.34
CA PRO A 45 58.06 -33.86 1.10
C PRO A 45 56.86 -34.22 0.23
N ALA A 46 55.76 -33.47 0.42
CA ALA A 46 54.56 -33.59 -0.37
C ALA A 46 54.89 -33.29 -1.83
N SER A 47 54.74 -34.33 -2.65
CA SER A 47 54.47 -34.21 -4.07
C SER A 47 53.40 -33.14 -4.26
N GLU A 48 53.80 -31.99 -4.82
CA GLU A 48 52.94 -30.85 -5.16
C GLU A 48 51.97 -31.31 -6.26
N SER A 49 50.98 -32.09 -5.84
CA SER A 49 49.82 -32.44 -6.64
C SER A 49 49.05 -31.14 -6.72
N ALA A 50 49.15 -30.45 -7.85
CA ALA A 50 48.35 -29.26 -8.12
C ALA A 50 46.90 -29.59 -7.77
N GLU A 51 46.44 -29.06 -6.64
CA GLU A 51 45.09 -29.26 -6.16
C GLU A 51 44.21 -28.55 -7.18
N VAL A 52 43.58 -29.34 -8.06
CA VAL A 52 42.62 -28.85 -9.04
C VAL A 52 41.45 -28.32 -8.23
N SER A 53 41.48 -27.02 -7.92
CA SER A 53 40.38 -26.32 -7.27
C SER A 53 39.13 -26.63 -8.06
N ALA A 54 38.14 -27.25 -7.40
CA ALA A 54 36.84 -27.46 -8.01
C ALA A 54 36.35 -26.11 -8.57
N PRO A 55 35.79 -26.09 -9.79
CA PRO A 55 35.24 -24.85 -10.32
C PRO A 55 34.23 -24.30 -9.31
N PRO A 56 34.22 -22.97 -9.06
CA PRO A 56 33.27 -22.37 -8.16
C PRO A 56 31.85 -22.73 -8.59
N ALA A 57 31.01 -23.16 -7.65
CA ALA A 57 29.61 -23.41 -7.95
C ALA A 57 28.99 -22.12 -8.51
N ILE A 58 28.50 -22.17 -9.75
CA ILE A 58 27.79 -21.05 -10.36
C ILE A 58 26.48 -20.91 -9.57
N PRO A 59 26.24 -19.77 -8.89
CA PRO A 59 25.00 -19.59 -8.16
C PRO A 59 23.85 -19.65 -9.16
N LEU A 60 22.88 -20.53 -8.88
CA LEU A 60 21.61 -20.53 -9.59
C LEU A 60 20.87 -19.25 -9.26
N TRP A 61 20.20 -18.68 -10.26
CA TRP A 61 19.34 -17.53 -10.03
C TRP A 61 18.24 -17.92 -9.02
N GLU A 62 18.15 -17.19 -7.91
CA GLU A 62 17.08 -17.30 -6.94
C GLU A 62 16.20 -16.05 -7.06
N PRO A 63 14.86 -16.19 -7.05
CA PRO A 63 13.98 -15.04 -7.03
C PRO A 63 14.29 -14.20 -5.79
N ALA A 64 14.46 -12.89 -5.98
CA ALA A 64 14.71 -12.01 -4.85
C ALA A 64 13.53 -12.10 -3.87
N GLU A 65 13.79 -12.28 -2.56
CA GLU A 65 12.74 -12.12 -1.54
C GLU A 65 12.25 -10.68 -1.59
N TRP A 66 11.17 -10.44 -2.34
CA TRP A 66 10.53 -9.15 -2.32
C TRP A 66 9.82 -8.97 -0.99
N ARG A 67 10.46 -8.21 -0.10
CA ARG A 67 9.80 -7.65 1.09
C ARG A 67 9.15 -6.35 0.64
N SER A 68 7.82 -6.35 0.55
CA SER A 68 7.10 -5.09 0.34
C SER A 68 7.40 -4.17 1.53
N SER A 69 8.36 -3.26 1.36
CA SER A 69 8.61 -2.19 2.34
C SER A 69 7.48 -1.16 2.37
N ALA A 70 6.54 -1.27 1.43
CA ALA A 70 5.37 -0.43 1.34
C ALA A 70 4.48 -0.62 2.59
N THR A 71 4.37 0.43 3.39
CA THR A 71 3.39 0.52 4.47
C THR A 71 1.99 0.28 3.90
N PRO A 72 1.20 -0.64 4.47
CA PRO A 72 -0.08 -1.01 3.89
C PRO A 72 -1.04 0.20 3.92
N LEU A 73 -1.96 0.28 2.97
CA LEU A 73 -2.85 1.41 2.75
C LEU A 73 -4.33 1.03 2.99
N MET A 74 -5.04 1.78 3.82
CA MET A 74 -6.49 1.65 3.99
C MET A 74 -7.18 2.90 3.43
N ILE A 75 -8.10 2.69 2.49
CA ILE A 75 -8.95 3.73 1.92
C ILE A 75 -10.39 3.46 2.33
N GLN A 76 -11.05 4.44 2.94
CA GLN A 76 -12.51 4.44 3.08
C GLN A 76 -13.08 5.51 2.16
N VAL A 77 -14.08 5.14 1.38
CA VAL A 77 -14.84 6.04 0.51
C VAL A 77 -16.27 6.11 1.03
N CYS A 78 -16.77 7.31 1.22
CA CYS A 78 -18.15 7.61 1.59
C CYS A 78 -18.81 8.40 0.47
N VAL A 79 -19.83 7.83 -0.19
CA VAL A 79 -20.50 8.45 -1.36
C VAL A 79 -21.96 8.76 -1.05
N ASP A 80 -22.37 10.00 -1.28
CA ASP A 80 -23.71 10.51 -0.95
C ASP A 80 -24.79 10.10 -1.95
N PHE A 81 -25.76 9.29 -1.52
CA PHE A 81 -26.90 8.88 -2.36
C PHE A 81 -28.20 9.61 -2.02
N SER A 82 -28.14 10.74 -1.32
CA SER A 82 -29.30 11.60 -1.08
C SER A 82 -29.76 12.32 -2.36
N ASP A 83 -31.00 12.79 -2.35
CA ASP A 83 -31.57 13.55 -3.48
C ASP A 83 -30.97 14.98 -3.58
N GLY A 84 -30.31 15.48 -2.53
CA GLY A 84 -29.63 16.79 -2.52
C GLY A 84 -28.31 16.81 -3.27
N TYR A 85 -27.66 15.65 -3.39
CA TYR A 85 -26.37 15.51 -4.06
C TYR A 85 -26.54 15.10 -5.54
N PRO A 86 -25.91 15.81 -6.50
CA PRO A 86 -26.02 15.49 -7.93
C PRO A 86 -25.56 14.08 -8.28
N ALA A 87 -26.28 13.44 -9.21
CA ALA A 87 -25.96 12.07 -9.62
C ALA A 87 -24.61 11.96 -10.33
N GLU A 88 -24.27 12.94 -11.17
CA GLU A 88 -22.98 13.01 -11.85
C GLU A 88 -21.78 13.01 -10.89
N TYR A 89 -21.90 13.66 -9.71
CA TYR A 89 -20.82 13.69 -8.72
C TYR A 89 -20.63 12.34 -8.03
N ARG A 90 -21.71 11.60 -7.77
CA ARG A 90 -21.62 10.21 -7.31
C ARG A 90 -20.94 9.31 -8.33
N GLU A 91 -21.37 9.43 -9.59
CA GLU A 91 -20.84 8.60 -10.69
C GLU A 91 -19.36 8.89 -10.91
N HIS A 92 -18.97 10.16 -10.83
CA HIS A 92 -17.58 10.59 -10.88
C HIS A 92 -16.76 10.00 -9.72
N ALA A 93 -17.21 10.13 -8.47
CA ALA A 93 -16.51 9.58 -7.32
C ALA A 93 -16.32 8.05 -7.39
N LEU A 94 -17.35 7.31 -7.81
CA LEU A 94 -17.25 5.87 -8.01
C LEU A 94 -16.31 5.51 -9.16
N GLY A 95 -16.32 6.29 -10.24
CA GLY A 95 -15.39 6.16 -11.36
C GLY A 95 -13.94 6.39 -10.94
N LEU A 96 -13.67 7.46 -10.20
CA LEU A 96 -12.34 7.79 -9.67
C LEU A 96 -11.77 6.68 -8.79
N VAL A 97 -12.61 6.09 -7.93
CA VAL A 97 -12.20 4.95 -7.08
C VAL A 97 -11.98 3.70 -7.92
N ALA A 98 -12.83 3.44 -8.91
CA ALA A 98 -12.69 2.31 -9.82
C ALA A 98 -11.36 2.37 -10.60
N ASP A 99 -11.04 3.52 -11.18
CA ASP A 99 -9.78 3.77 -11.89
C ASP A 99 -8.57 3.65 -10.94
N GLY A 100 -8.72 4.18 -9.74
CA GLY A 100 -7.68 4.15 -8.72
C GLY A 100 -7.37 2.75 -8.18
N VAL A 101 -8.38 1.90 -7.99
CA VAL A 101 -8.20 0.49 -7.60
C VAL A 101 -7.45 -0.28 -8.69
N GLU A 102 -7.76 -0.03 -9.97
CA GLU A 102 -7.01 -0.61 -11.09
C GLU A 102 -5.54 -0.17 -11.08
N ALA A 103 -5.28 1.13 -10.86
CA ALA A 103 -3.92 1.66 -10.76
C ALA A 103 -3.14 1.08 -9.56
N LEU A 104 -3.80 0.91 -8.41
CA LEU A 104 -3.20 0.31 -7.21
C LEU A 104 -2.92 -1.19 -7.36
N ALA A 105 -3.67 -1.88 -8.22
CA ALA A 105 -3.46 -3.30 -8.51
C ALA A 105 -2.28 -3.56 -9.49
N ALA A 106 -1.69 -2.50 -10.06
CA ALA A 106 -0.51 -2.62 -10.89
C ALA A 106 0.71 -3.12 -10.08
N PRO A 107 1.69 -3.79 -10.73
CA PRO A 107 2.93 -4.19 -10.09
C PRO A 107 3.59 -3.04 -9.32
N GLY A 108 3.91 -3.27 -8.06
CA GLY A 108 4.50 -2.26 -7.17
C GLY A 108 3.52 -1.36 -6.40
N GLY A 109 2.20 -1.48 -6.63
CA GLY A 109 1.18 -0.65 -5.94
C GLY A 109 1.05 -0.86 -4.42
N GLY A 110 1.65 -1.93 -3.88
CA GLY A 110 1.67 -2.25 -2.44
C GLY A 110 0.43 -3.04 -1.98
N ALA A 111 0.35 -3.31 -0.68
CA ALA A 111 -0.79 -3.98 -0.06
C ALA A 111 -1.78 -2.96 0.52
N GLY A 112 -3.06 -3.32 0.58
CA GLY A 112 -4.05 -2.42 1.16
C GLY A 112 -5.50 -2.92 1.11
N THR A 113 -6.42 -2.08 1.57
CA THR A 113 -7.86 -2.36 1.55
C THR A 113 -8.64 -1.10 1.20
N VAL A 114 -9.57 -1.22 0.25
CA VAL A 114 -10.47 -0.15 -0.16
C VAL A 114 -11.89 -0.53 0.22
N PHE A 115 -12.49 0.27 1.11
CA PHE A 115 -13.89 0.15 1.52
C PHE A 115 -14.69 1.24 0.81
N VAL A 116 -15.76 0.87 0.11
CA VAL A 116 -16.66 1.84 -0.53
C VAL A 116 -18.03 1.72 0.10
N ALA A 117 -18.55 2.80 0.67
CA ALA A 117 -19.83 2.84 1.37
C ALA A 117 -20.73 3.93 0.81
N MET A 118 -22.03 3.66 0.77
CA MET A 118 -23.05 4.66 0.49
C MET A 118 -23.40 5.42 1.78
N MET A 119 -23.72 6.70 1.63
CA MET A 119 -24.35 7.50 2.68
C MET A 119 -25.84 7.63 2.39
N SER A 120 -26.64 7.41 3.42
CA SER A 120 -28.10 7.49 3.40
C SER A 120 -28.59 8.01 4.76
N ALA A 121 -29.84 7.76 5.12
CA ALA A 121 -30.42 8.17 6.41
C ALA A 121 -29.68 7.61 7.66
N ASN A 122 -29.01 6.46 7.54
CA ASN A 122 -28.18 5.85 8.57
C ASN A 122 -27.00 5.14 7.91
N SER A 123 -25.82 5.74 7.96
CA SER A 123 -24.65 5.31 7.15
C SER A 123 -23.63 4.49 7.94
N PHE A 124 -23.83 4.31 9.25
CA PHE A 124 -22.91 3.56 10.11
C PHE A 124 -22.90 2.04 9.88
N PRO A 125 -24.04 1.35 9.66
CA PRO A 125 -24.05 -0.10 9.47
C PRO A 125 -23.33 -0.58 8.21
N ASP A 126 -22.74 -1.78 8.26
CA ASP A 126 -22.10 -2.42 7.10
C ASP A 126 -23.08 -2.76 5.96
N SER A 127 -24.39 -2.72 6.20
CA SER A 127 -25.39 -2.82 5.13
C SER A 127 -25.29 -1.68 4.10
N ASN A 128 -24.59 -0.59 4.45
CA ASN A 128 -24.27 0.50 3.52
C ASN A 128 -22.97 0.28 2.74
N LEU A 129 -22.26 -0.82 2.97
CA LEU A 129 -21.06 -1.13 2.22
C LEU A 129 -21.44 -1.56 0.80
N ILE A 130 -20.94 -0.82 -0.19
CA ILE A 130 -21.09 -1.14 -1.61
C ILE A 130 -20.16 -2.30 -1.96
N GLY A 131 -18.92 -2.24 -1.46
CA GLY A 131 -17.93 -3.30 -1.67
C GLY A 131 -16.66 -3.08 -0.88
N VAL A 132 -15.87 -4.15 -0.79
CA VAL A 132 -14.51 -4.16 -0.24
C VAL A 132 -13.58 -4.75 -1.28
N PHE A 133 -12.45 -4.09 -1.49
CA PHE A 133 -11.38 -4.60 -2.33
C PHE A 133 -10.09 -4.73 -1.52
N GLU A 134 -9.57 -5.95 -1.42
CA GLU A 134 -8.28 -6.24 -0.81
C GLU A 134 -7.20 -6.24 -1.89
N LEU A 135 -6.32 -5.23 -1.82
CA LEU A 135 -5.15 -5.08 -2.68
C LEU A 135 -4.09 -6.08 -2.25
N ARG A 136 -3.84 -7.06 -3.12
CA ARG A 136 -2.75 -7.99 -2.89
C ARG A 136 -1.45 -7.40 -3.46
N PRO A 137 -0.36 -7.42 -2.67
CA PRO A 137 0.90 -6.87 -3.12
C PRO A 137 1.44 -7.70 -4.29
N VAL A 138 1.54 -7.08 -5.47
CA VAL A 138 2.19 -7.66 -6.66
C VAL A 138 3.61 -7.11 -6.72
N ALA A 139 4.60 -7.99 -6.64
CA ALA A 139 6.00 -7.61 -6.76
C ALA A 139 6.26 -6.85 -8.08
N PRO A 140 7.22 -5.92 -8.14
CA PRO A 140 7.66 -5.37 -9.42
C PRO A 140 8.17 -6.49 -10.33
N ALA A 141 8.17 -6.26 -11.64
CA ALA A 141 8.75 -7.20 -12.59
C ALA A 141 10.23 -7.42 -12.25
N GLU A 142 10.66 -8.68 -12.23
CA GLU A 142 12.05 -9.01 -11.98
C GLU A 142 12.93 -8.49 -13.13
N GLU A 143 14.03 -7.85 -12.77
CA GLU A 143 15.03 -7.44 -13.75
C GLU A 143 15.75 -8.68 -14.31
N PRO A 144 16.08 -8.69 -15.61
CA PRO A 144 16.87 -9.78 -16.18
C PRO A 144 18.19 -9.92 -15.40
N PRO A 145 18.69 -11.16 -15.18
CA PRO A 145 19.92 -11.38 -14.44
C PRO A 145 21.06 -10.54 -15.03
N ALA A 146 21.69 -9.72 -14.17
CA ALA A 146 22.55 -8.61 -14.59
C ALA A 146 23.79 -9.01 -15.41
N THR A 147 24.20 -10.28 -15.37
CA THR A 147 25.35 -10.77 -16.12
C THR A 147 25.23 -12.26 -16.38
N LEU A 148 25.30 -12.65 -17.66
CA LEU A 148 25.67 -14.01 -18.03
C LEU A 148 27.09 -14.27 -17.53
N THR A 149 27.33 -15.44 -16.95
CA THR A 149 28.69 -15.82 -16.56
C THR A 149 29.51 -15.96 -17.85
N VAL A 150 30.65 -15.26 -17.94
CA VAL A 150 31.49 -15.31 -19.15
C VAL A 150 32.33 -16.57 -19.12
N PRO A 151 32.42 -17.34 -20.22
CA PRO A 151 33.29 -18.51 -20.28
C PRO A 151 34.76 -18.13 -19.99
N PRO A 152 35.52 -18.97 -19.28
CA PRO A 152 36.94 -18.72 -19.08
C PRO A 152 37.68 -18.82 -20.41
N THR A 153 38.68 -17.95 -20.58
CA THR A 153 39.56 -17.99 -21.76
C THR A 153 40.81 -18.80 -21.42
N ALA A 154 41.22 -19.72 -22.30
CA ALA A 154 42.44 -20.50 -22.09
C ALA A 154 43.68 -19.59 -21.97
N THR A 155 44.46 -19.76 -20.91
CA THR A 155 45.65 -18.94 -20.63
C THR A 155 46.75 -19.22 -21.64
N SER A 156 47.19 -18.21 -22.41
CA SER A 156 48.11 -18.37 -23.55
C SER A 156 49.58 -18.62 -23.20
N GLY A 157 49.92 -18.76 -21.90
CA GLY A 157 51.31 -18.80 -21.41
C GLY A 157 52.00 -20.17 -21.41
N LEU A 158 51.31 -21.25 -21.78
CA LEU A 158 51.88 -22.61 -21.77
C LEU A 158 52.75 -22.85 -23.03
N ILE A 159 54.03 -23.19 -22.82
CA ILE A 159 55.03 -23.39 -23.89
C ILE A 159 54.99 -24.83 -24.43
N ASP A 160 54.59 -25.81 -23.62
CA ASP A 160 54.56 -27.21 -24.04
C ASP A 160 53.25 -27.59 -24.79
N PRO A 161 53.31 -28.41 -25.86
CA PRO A 161 52.13 -28.77 -26.65
C PRO A 161 51.07 -29.63 -25.93
N GLN A 162 51.44 -30.38 -24.90
CA GLN A 162 50.53 -31.25 -24.16
C GLN A 162 49.71 -30.44 -23.15
N GLY A 163 50.37 -29.57 -22.38
CA GLY A 163 49.75 -28.62 -21.46
C GLY A 163 48.78 -27.68 -22.19
N LYS A 164 49.12 -27.24 -23.41
CA LYS A 164 48.19 -26.44 -24.23
C LYS A 164 46.91 -27.20 -24.58
N ARG A 165 47.00 -28.45 -25.02
CA ARG A 165 45.82 -29.28 -25.35
C ARG A 165 44.94 -29.56 -24.14
N GLU A 166 45.57 -29.81 -23.00
CA GLU A 166 44.83 -30.05 -21.75
C GLU A 166 44.12 -28.77 -21.27
N ALA A 167 44.80 -27.62 -21.34
CA ALA A 167 44.18 -26.32 -21.03
C ALA A 167 43.00 -26.01 -21.97
N GLU A 168 43.12 -26.28 -23.27
CA GLU A 168 42.01 -26.13 -24.23
C GLU A 168 40.83 -27.06 -23.91
N ARG A 169 41.11 -28.31 -23.51
CA ARG A 169 40.07 -29.28 -23.11
C ARG A 169 39.32 -28.82 -21.86
N LEU A 170 40.04 -28.35 -20.84
CA LEU A 170 39.45 -27.84 -19.60
C LEU A 170 38.64 -26.58 -19.85
N ALA A 171 39.17 -25.62 -20.62
CA ALA A 171 38.45 -24.41 -20.99
C ALA A 171 37.16 -24.72 -21.78
N THR A 172 37.19 -25.72 -22.66
CA THR A 172 35.99 -26.16 -23.39
C THR A 172 34.95 -26.79 -22.46
N ALA A 173 35.38 -27.64 -21.52
CA ALA A 173 34.49 -28.26 -20.54
C ALA A 173 33.84 -27.21 -19.61
N GLU A 174 34.61 -26.23 -19.18
CA GLU A 174 34.13 -25.13 -18.34
C GLU A 174 33.20 -24.19 -19.13
N ALA A 175 33.50 -23.89 -20.39
CA ALA A 175 32.61 -23.13 -21.27
C ALA A 175 31.25 -23.83 -21.43
N LEU A 176 31.23 -25.15 -21.67
CA LEU A 176 29.99 -25.93 -21.75
C LEU A 176 29.19 -25.91 -20.43
N ALA A 177 29.87 -25.95 -19.29
CA ALA A 177 29.22 -25.86 -17.98
C ALA A 177 28.62 -24.46 -17.74
N VAL A 178 29.34 -23.41 -18.12
CA VAL A 178 28.87 -22.01 -18.08
C VAL A 178 27.65 -21.81 -18.99
N ASP A 179 27.69 -22.33 -20.22
CA ASP A 179 26.57 -22.26 -21.16
C ASP A 179 25.33 -22.99 -20.63
N ALA A 180 25.51 -24.17 -20.03
CA ALA A 180 24.42 -24.92 -19.40
C ALA A 180 23.81 -24.16 -18.21
N ALA A 181 24.64 -23.54 -17.36
CA ALA A 181 24.17 -22.73 -16.24
C ALA A 181 23.43 -21.46 -16.71
N ASN A 182 23.95 -20.78 -17.72
CA ASN A 182 23.31 -19.62 -18.34
C ASN A 182 21.95 -20.00 -18.96
N ALA A 183 21.86 -21.15 -19.64
CA ALA A 183 20.60 -21.66 -20.19
C ALA A 183 19.58 -22.04 -19.10
N ALA A 184 20.03 -22.64 -18.00
CA ALA A 184 19.19 -22.94 -16.84
C ALA A 184 18.65 -21.65 -16.19
N ASN A 185 19.52 -20.65 -15.99
CA ASN A 185 19.13 -19.34 -15.45
C ASN A 185 18.12 -18.62 -16.37
N ALA A 186 18.32 -18.66 -17.69
CA ALA A 186 17.37 -18.09 -18.65
C ALA A 186 16.00 -18.78 -18.58
N THR A 187 15.98 -20.10 -18.42
CA THR A 187 14.73 -20.87 -18.28
C THR A 187 14.02 -20.54 -16.97
N ALA A 188 14.75 -20.45 -15.86
CA ALA A 188 14.21 -20.09 -14.55
C ALA A 188 13.62 -18.67 -14.56
N PHE A 189 14.34 -17.71 -15.12
CA PHE A 189 13.87 -16.33 -15.28
C PHE A 189 12.59 -16.27 -16.15
N ALA A 190 12.54 -16.97 -17.27
CA ALA A 190 11.34 -17.00 -18.12
C ALA A 190 10.12 -17.59 -17.40
N ALA A 191 10.32 -18.64 -16.58
CA ALA A 191 9.25 -19.23 -15.77
C ALA A 191 8.77 -18.28 -14.65
N ALA A 192 9.71 -17.58 -13.99
CA ALA A 192 9.39 -16.59 -12.98
C ALA A 192 8.62 -15.40 -13.58
N GLN A 193 9.07 -14.89 -14.73
CA GLN A 193 8.39 -13.82 -15.46
C GLN A 193 6.98 -14.23 -15.90
N SER A 194 6.78 -15.45 -16.40
CA SER A 194 5.44 -15.95 -16.76
C SER A 194 4.52 -16.04 -15.54
N THR A 195 5.05 -16.46 -14.38
CA THR A 195 4.28 -16.53 -13.13
C THR A 195 3.92 -15.13 -12.64
N HIS A 196 4.88 -14.20 -12.67
CA HIS A 196 4.68 -12.80 -12.34
C HIS A 196 3.56 -12.18 -13.19
N GLN A 197 3.63 -12.34 -14.52
CA GLN A 197 2.60 -11.82 -15.44
C GLN A 197 1.22 -12.42 -15.16
N ALA A 198 1.14 -13.71 -14.82
CA ALA A 198 -0.12 -14.36 -14.48
C ALA A 198 -0.73 -13.78 -13.19
N VAL A 199 0.08 -13.56 -12.15
CA VAL A 199 -0.37 -12.96 -10.88
C VAL A 199 -0.79 -11.51 -11.09
N ALA A 200 0.03 -10.71 -11.78
CA ALA A 200 -0.28 -9.32 -12.09
C ALA A 200 -1.57 -9.20 -12.93
N GLY A 201 -1.73 -10.04 -13.96
CA GLY A 201 -2.93 -10.07 -14.79
C GLY A 201 -4.18 -10.49 -14.01
N ALA A 202 -4.07 -11.47 -13.12
CA ALA A 202 -5.19 -11.90 -12.28
C ALA A 202 -5.63 -10.82 -11.27
N GLU A 203 -4.68 -10.09 -10.66
CA GLU A 203 -5.01 -9.00 -9.75
C GLU A 203 -5.64 -7.81 -10.47
N LEU A 204 -5.10 -7.44 -11.64
CA LEU A 204 -5.68 -6.41 -12.49
C LEU A 204 -7.10 -6.77 -12.95
N ALA A 205 -7.35 -8.04 -13.29
CA ALA A 205 -8.69 -8.50 -13.65
C ALA A 205 -9.69 -8.37 -12.49
N ARG A 206 -9.30 -8.74 -11.26
CA ARG A 206 -10.13 -8.54 -10.06
C ARG A 206 -10.42 -7.07 -9.80
N ALA A 207 -9.40 -6.22 -9.96
CA ALA A 207 -9.54 -4.77 -9.80
C ALA A 207 -10.52 -4.17 -10.81
N ARG A 208 -10.44 -4.61 -12.08
CA ARG A 208 -11.38 -4.23 -13.14
C ARG A 208 -12.81 -4.67 -12.84
N GLU A 209 -13.00 -5.92 -12.44
CA GLU A 209 -14.33 -6.43 -12.07
C GLU A 209 -14.95 -5.61 -10.92
N PHE A 210 -14.14 -5.30 -9.89
CA PHE A 210 -14.57 -4.43 -8.80
C PHE A 210 -14.89 -3.01 -9.30
N GLY A 211 -14.05 -2.46 -10.17
CA GLY A 211 -14.28 -1.14 -10.77
C GLY A 211 -15.54 -1.07 -11.65
N GLU A 212 -15.80 -2.10 -12.44
CA GLU A 212 -17.04 -2.22 -13.23
C GLU A 212 -18.27 -2.32 -12.32
N MET A 213 -18.18 -3.08 -11.23
CA MET A 213 -19.24 -3.14 -10.20
C MET A 213 -19.52 -1.76 -9.63
N LEU A 214 -18.49 -0.98 -9.26
CA LEU A 214 -18.65 0.39 -8.76
C LEU A 214 -19.30 1.30 -9.81
N ARG A 215 -18.81 1.28 -11.06
CA ARG A 215 -19.35 2.13 -12.14
C ARG A 215 -20.81 1.78 -12.47
N ALA A 216 -21.18 0.50 -12.37
CA ALA A 216 -22.56 0.03 -12.60
C ALA A 216 -23.48 0.19 -11.37
N PHE A 217 -22.94 0.53 -10.19
CA PHE A 217 -23.70 0.55 -8.95
C PHE A 217 -24.77 1.66 -8.97
N ARG A 218 -26.04 1.26 -8.95
CA ARG A 218 -27.20 2.15 -8.88
C ARG A 218 -28.20 1.61 -7.86
N PRO A 219 -28.08 1.98 -6.57
CA PRO A 219 -28.90 1.39 -5.52
C PRO A 219 -30.35 1.86 -5.65
N ARG A 220 -31.30 0.96 -5.35
CA ARG A 220 -32.72 1.31 -5.25
C ARG A 220 -33.03 1.73 -3.82
N LEU A 221 -32.82 3.01 -3.52
CA LEU A 221 -33.10 3.57 -2.21
C LEU A 221 -34.57 4.01 -2.09
N SER A 222 -35.16 3.81 -0.91
CA SER A 222 -36.49 4.35 -0.61
C SER A 222 -36.46 5.88 -0.61
N VAL A 223 -37.61 6.52 -0.82
CA VAL A 223 -37.71 7.99 -0.74
C VAL A 223 -37.23 8.50 0.62
N ALA A 224 -37.57 7.81 1.71
CA ALA A 224 -37.13 8.16 3.05
C ALA A 224 -35.60 8.07 3.21
N ALA A 225 -34.97 7.03 2.64
CA ALA A 225 -33.53 6.84 2.71
C ALA A 225 -32.74 7.89 1.89
N ARG A 226 -33.35 8.46 0.85
CA ARG A 226 -32.77 9.53 0.01
C ARG A 226 -33.01 10.94 0.54
N ALA A 227 -34.00 11.11 1.42
CA ALA A 227 -34.40 12.42 1.93
C ALA A 227 -33.47 12.97 3.02
N THR A 228 -32.65 12.13 3.65
CA THR A 228 -31.73 12.52 4.71
C THR A 228 -30.34 11.97 4.47
N LEU A 229 -29.34 12.70 4.97
CA LEU A 229 -27.94 12.36 4.84
C LEU A 229 -27.29 12.20 6.22
N ASP A 230 -26.76 11.02 6.49
CA ASP A 230 -25.96 10.72 7.65
C ASP A 230 -24.46 10.62 7.28
N ALA A 231 -23.83 11.77 7.03
CA ALA A 231 -22.41 11.82 6.71
C ALA A 231 -21.53 11.36 7.88
N LEU A 232 -21.87 11.80 9.10
CA LEU A 232 -21.13 11.45 10.31
C LEU A 232 -21.21 9.96 10.66
N GLY A 233 -22.29 9.25 10.31
CA GLY A 233 -22.35 7.79 10.45
C GLY A 233 -21.30 7.07 9.61
N CYS A 234 -21.11 7.47 8.35
CA CYS A 234 -20.07 6.87 7.49
C CYS A 234 -18.67 7.24 7.99
N ILE A 235 -18.46 8.50 8.40
CA ILE A 235 -17.18 8.96 8.96
C ILE A 235 -16.85 8.23 10.28
N SER A 236 -17.83 8.01 11.14
CA SER A 236 -17.65 7.25 12.40
C SER A 236 -17.31 5.79 12.12
N ARG A 237 -17.96 5.18 11.12
CA ARG A 237 -17.62 3.82 10.68
C ARG A 237 -16.21 3.74 10.09
N ALA A 238 -15.80 4.78 9.34
CA ALA A 238 -14.43 4.91 8.84
C ALA A 238 -13.42 4.95 9.99
N ALA A 239 -13.66 5.80 10.98
CA ALA A 239 -12.83 5.95 12.17
C ALA A 239 -12.68 4.61 12.91
N GLU A 240 -13.76 3.85 13.11
CA GLU A 240 -13.69 2.52 13.74
C GLU A 240 -12.77 1.56 12.98
N ARG A 241 -12.91 1.46 11.66
CA ARG A 241 -12.07 0.58 10.83
C ARG A 241 -10.61 1.03 10.83
N MET A 242 -10.38 2.33 10.85
CA MET A 242 -9.06 2.94 10.78
C MET A 242 -8.34 2.99 12.13
N ALA A 243 -9.04 2.89 13.26
CA ALA A 243 -8.45 2.97 14.60
C ALA A 243 -7.41 1.87 14.83
N GLU A 244 -7.71 0.64 14.41
CA GLU A 244 -6.83 -0.53 14.57
C GLU A 244 -5.83 -0.72 13.43
N TYR A 245 -5.92 0.10 12.37
CA TYR A 245 -5.09 -0.07 11.20
C TYR A 245 -3.69 0.54 11.40
N GLU A 246 -2.66 -0.30 11.35
CA GLU A 246 -1.27 0.13 11.34
C GLU A 246 -0.80 0.37 9.90
N GLY A 247 -0.99 1.60 9.41
CA GLY A 247 -0.57 1.95 8.07
C GLY A 247 -1.04 3.33 7.64
N ARG A 248 -1.04 3.54 6.33
CA ARG A 248 -1.53 4.78 5.72
C ARG A 248 -3.05 4.74 5.65
N LYS A 249 -3.70 5.84 6.00
CA LYS A 249 -5.15 5.93 6.12
C LYS A 249 -5.66 7.11 5.30
N LEU A 250 -6.57 6.84 4.38
CA LEU A 250 -7.21 7.85 3.53
C LEU A 250 -8.73 7.71 3.64
N LEU A 251 -9.41 8.81 3.96
CA LEU A 251 -10.86 8.93 3.91
C LEU A 251 -11.25 9.86 2.76
N ILE A 252 -11.95 9.32 1.77
CA ILE A 252 -12.51 10.07 0.64
C ILE A 252 -14.01 10.25 0.89
N ILE A 253 -14.50 11.47 0.76
CA ILE A 253 -15.91 11.80 0.95
C ILE A 253 -16.42 12.53 -0.29
N ALA A 254 -17.42 11.97 -0.95
CA ALA A 254 -18.13 12.58 -2.07
C ALA A 254 -19.55 12.92 -1.59
N SER A 255 -19.77 14.17 -1.17
CA SER A 255 -21.01 14.64 -0.57
C SER A 255 -21.08 16.15 -0.54
N ASP A 256 -22.30 16.68 -0.43
CA ASP A 256 -22.50 18.07 -0.07
C ASP A 256 -22.20 18.35 1.41
N LEU A 257 -22.06 17.32 2.26
CA LEU A 257 -21.83 17.41 3.70
C LEU A 257 -22.91 18.20 4.48
N ASP A 258 -24.11 18.37 3.92
CA ASP A 258 -25.26 18.96 4.62
C ASP A 258 -25.97 17.87 5.46
N GLY A 259 -25.32 17.51 6.57
CA GLY A 259 -25.80 16.47 7.48
C GLY A 259 -27.17 16.78 8.09
N THR A 260 -28.13 15.89 7.84
CA THR A 260 -29.52 15.96 8.37
C THR A 260 -30.00 14.66 9.00
N GLY A 261 -29.18 13.60 8.94
CA GLY A 261 -29.48 12.25 9.44
C GLY A 261 -29.30 12.07 10.96
N GLU A 262 -29.44 10.84 11.44
CA GLU A 262 -29.58 10.56 12.89
C GLU A 262 -28.31 10.80 13.72
N GLN A 263 -27.12 10.65 13.14
CA GLN A 263 -25.85 10.66 13.87
C GLN A 263 -25.08 11.96 13.63
N GLN A 264 -25.69 13.13 13.90
CA GLN A 264 -24.99 14.42 13.71
C GLN A 264 -24.01 14.79 14.85
N VAL A 265 -23.88 13.95 15.88
CA VAL A 265 -22.98 14.19 17.01
C VAL A 265 -22.30 12.89 17.38
N SER A 266 -21.01 12.78 17.04
CA SER A 266 -20.14 11.74 17.58
C SER A 266 -19.10 12.40 18.49
N PRO A 267 -19.24 12.31 19.83
CA PRO A 267 -18.34 13.01 20.74
C PRO A 267 -16.92 12.42 20.76
N ASN A 268 -16.73 11.23 20.19
CA ASN A 268 -15.47 10.47 20.27
C ASN A 268 -14.94 10.09 18.87
N LEU A 269 -15.15 10.96 17.87
CA LEU A 269 -14.59 10.70 16.55
C LEU A 269 -13.05 10.80 16.61
N ASP A 270 -12.37 9.70 16.30
CA ASP A 270 -10.90 9.63 16.23
C ASP A 270 -10.47 9.29 14.80
N LEU A 271 -9.83 10.26 14.15
CA LEU A 271 -9.26 10.17 12.81
C LEU A 271 -7.74 10.37 12.87
N SER A 272 -7.11 9.99 13.98
CA SER A 272 -5.66 10.08 14.16
C SER A 272 -4.89 9.36 13.04
N GLY A 273 -4.05 10.13 12.34
CA GLY A 273 -3.25 9.64 11.21
C GLY A 273 -4.03 9.44 9.91
N VAL A 274 -5.31 9.84 9.85
CA VAL A 274 -6.14 9.78 8.65
C VAL A 274 -6.00 11.09 7.86
N ARG A 275 -5.80 10.98 6.55
CA ARG A 275 -5.97 12.10 5.62
C ARG A 275 -7.39 12.10 5.08
N VAL A 276 -8.01 13.28 5.02
CA VAL A 276 -9.36 13.45 4.52
C VAL A 276 -9.33 14.21 3.20
N ARG A 277 -10.07 13.70 2.22
CA ARG A 277 -10.25 14.32 0.91
C ARG A 277 -11.74 14.41 0.63
N VAL A 278 -12.27 15.62 0.56
CA VAL A 278 -13.69 15.85 0.21
C VAL A 278 -13.74 16.28 -1.24
N ILE A 279 -14.33 15.44 -2.10
CA ILE A 279 -14.42 15.66 -3.54
C ILE A 279 -15.84 15.99 -3.97
N ASP A 280 -15.94 16.68 -5.10
CA ASP A 280 -17.19 17.15 -5.71
C ASP A 280 -18.12 17.82 -4.69
N LEU A 281 -17.55 18.59 -3.75
CA LEU A 281 -18.35 19.36 -2.82
C LEU A 281 -19.00 20.48 -3.68
N PRO A 282 -20.33 20.65 -3.71
CA PRO A 282 -20.95 21.64 -4.57
C PRO A 282 -20.73 23.07 -4.03
N SER A 283 -20.45 24.03 -4.91
CA SER A 283 -20.29 25.45 -4.56
C SER A 283 -21.59 26.26 -4.72
N ASP A 284 -22.65 25.60 -5.20
CA ASP A 284 -23.61 26.22 -6.12
C ASP A 284 -24.87 26.77 -5.44
N ASN A 285 -24.78 27.10 -4.16
CA ASN A 285 -25.67 28.12 -3.62
C ASN A 285 -25.19 29.50 -4.13
N ALA A 286 -25.37 29.76 -5.42
CA ALA A 286 -24.87 30.91 -6.17
C ALA A 286 -25.35 32.29 -5.66
N GLY A 287 -26.16 32.34 -4.60
CA GLY A 287 -26.52 33.55 -3.85
C GLY A 287 -25.75 33.76 -2.54
N GLN A 288 -24.93 32.80 -2.11
CA GLN A 288 -24.15 32.84 -0.88
C GLN A 288 -22.80 32.14 -1.12
N ALA A 289 -21.81 32.87 -1.66
CA ALA A 289 -20.40 32.45 -1.57
C ALA A 289 -19.99 32.10 -0.11
N ASP A 290 -20.71 32.68 0.84
CA ASP A 290 -20.72 32.36 2.27
C ASP A 290 -20.99 30.88 2.58
N GLY A 291 -21.87 30.20 1.84
CA GLY A 291 -22.31 28.83 2.14
C GLY A 291 -21.17 27.81 2.04
N TRP A 292 -20.36 27.89 0.98
CA TRP A 292 -19.17 27.06 0.81
C TRP A 292 -18.16 27.27 1.94
N TYR A 293 -17.84 28.54 2.20
CA TYR A 293 -16.86 28.91 3.21
C TYR A 293 -17.30 28.46 4.61
N PHE A 294 -18.54 28.74 5.01
CA PHE A 294 -19.03 28.32 6.34
C PHE A 294 -19.06 26.80 6.50
N ARG A 295 -19.43 26.08 5.44
CA ARG A 295 -19.47 24.60 5.45
C ARG A 295 -18.09 23.99 5.56
N THR A 296 -17.15 24.40 4.70
CA THR A 296 -15.76 23.94 4.75
C THR A 296 -15.11 24.29 6.10
N GLN A 297 -15.34 25.50 6.63
CA GLN A 297 -14.85 25.88 7.96
C GLN A 297 -15.49 25.08 9.10
N HIS A 298 -16.77 24.73 8.99
CA HIS A 298 -17.42 23.85 9.96
C HIS A 298 -16.74 22.48 9.97
N TRP A 299 -16.63 21.83 8.81
CA TRP A 299 -16.07 20.49 8.70
C TRP A 299 -14.58 20.42 8.95
N LEU A 300 -13.81 21.44 8.56
CA LEU A 300 -12.40 21.57 8.91
C LEU A 300 -12.20 21.56 10.43
N ARG A 301 -13.08 22.23 11.19
CA ARG A 301 -13.05 22.16 12.66
C ARG A 301 -13.44 20.77 13.18
N GLN A 302 -14.45 20.12 12.60
CA GLN A 302 -14.84 18.77 13.02
C GLN A 302 -13.69 17.77 12.81
N PHE A 303 -13.08 17.77 11.63
CA PHE A 303 -11.93 16.92 11.29
C PHE A 303 -10.70 17.25 12.14
N GLY A 304 -10.40 18.54 12.31
CA GLY A 304 -9.30 18.99 13.18
C GLY A 304 -9.47 18.54 14.64
N ASN A 305 -10.70 18.61 15.18
CA ASN A 305 -11.01 18.12 16.52
C ASN A 305 -10.91 16.60 16.63
N ALA A 306 -11.14 15.86 15.55
CA ALA A 306 -10.99 14.42 15.47
C ALA A 306 -9.53 13.97 15.28
N GLY A 307 -8.57 14.89 15.15
CA GLY A 307 -7.14 14.55 15.04
C GLY A 307 -6.70 14.10 13.63
N THR A 308 -7.43 14.45 12.59
CA THR A 308 -7.02 14.18 11.19
C THR A 308 -5.63 14.76 10.91
N GLN A 309 -4.82 14.02 10.14
CA GLN A 309 -3.48 14.49 9.73
C GLN A 309 -3.57 15.68 8.78
N ASP A 310 -4.50 15.62 7.84
CA ASP A 310 -4.65 16.59 6.76
C ASP A 310 -6.07 16.53 6.18
N VAL A 311 -6.58 17.66 5.67
CA VAL A 311 -7.93 17.80 5.12
C VAL A 311 -7.90 18.72 3.91
N GLU A 312 -8.37 18.23 2.77
CA GLU A 312 -8.52 19.04 1.56
C GLU A 312 -9.93 18.92 1.00
N PHE A 313 -10.44 20.04 0.47
CA PHE A 313 -11.75 20.15 -0.15
C PHE A 313 -11.57 20.54 -1.61
N TYR A 314 -12.28 19.84 -2.48
CA TYR A 314 -12.27 20.05 -3.92
C TYR A 314 -13.69 20.39 -4.37
N ASP A 315 -13.81 21.49 -5.10
CA ASP A 315 -15.04 21.79 -5.83
C ASP A 315 -15.23 20.79 -6.99
N PRO A 316 -16.37 20.78 -7.70
CA PRO A 316 -16.61 19.81 -8.75
C PRO A 316 -15.63 19.97 -9.91
N ALA A 317 -15.26 21.20 -10.28
CA ALA A 317 -14.34 21.46 -11.38
C ALA A 317 -12.93 20.95 -11.09
N ALA A 318 -12.42 21.18 -9.88
CA ALA A 318 -11.14 20.68 -9.42
C ALA A 318 -11.16 19.15 -9.30
N SER A 319 -12.28 18.59 -8.87
CA SER A 319 -12.45 17.14 -8.68
C SER A 319 -12.37 16.36 -9.99
N GLN A 320 -12.91 16.89 -11.09
CA GLN A 320 -12.79 16.27 -12.43
C GLN A 320 -11.34 16.12 -12.94
N LEU A 321 -10.38 16.83 -12.33
CA LEU A 321 -8.97 16.76 -12.71
C LEU A 321 -8.17 15.76 -11.85
N LEU A 322 -8.78 15.24 -10.78
CA LEU A 322 -8.12 14.36 -9.82
C LEU A 322 -8.05 12.93 -10.34
N THR A 323 -6.94 12.28 -10.03
CA THR A 323 -6.79 10.83 -10.03
C THR A 323 -6.72 10.35 -8.59
N LEU A 324 -6.88 9.04 -8.34
CA LEU A 324 -6.67 8.52 -7.00
C LEU A 324 -5.24 8.78 -6.49
N ALA A 325 -4.24 8.82 -7.40
CA ALA A 325 -2.87 9.13 -7.04
C ALA A 325 -2.72 10.54 -6.43
N ASP A 326 -3.49 11.51 -6.93
CA ASP A 326 -3.48 12.89 -6.40
C ASP A 326 -4.09 12.98 -5.00
N LEU A 327 -4.96 12.03 -4.64
CA LEU A 327 -5.59 11.94 -3.31
C LEU A 327 -4.73 11.18 -2.29
N LEU A 328 -3.75 10.41 -2.77
CA LEU A 328 -2.93 9.55 -1.93
C LEU A 328 -1.80 10.34 -1.23
N PRO A 329 -1.32 9.87 -0.08
CA PRO A 329 -0.11 10.41 0.52
C PRO A 329 1.07 10.40 -0.49
N PRO A 330 1.91 11.45 -0.53
CA PRO A 330 2.99 11.57 -1.53
C PRO A 330 4.08 10.49 -1.40
N ASP A 331 4.12 9.78 -0.27
CA ASP A 331 4.99 8.63 -0.02
C ASP A 331 4.41 7.30 -0.56
N VAL A 332 3.17 7.30 -1.06
CA VAL A 332 2.65 6.22 -1.90
C VAL A 332 3.31 6.39 -3.26
N GLY A 333 4.49 5.78 -3.44
CA GLY A 333 5.29 5.82 -4.66
C GLY A 333 4.66 5.14 -5.87
N LEU A 334 3.38 5.43 -6.15
CA LEU A 334 2.74 5.16 -7.42
C LEU A 334 3.46 6.01 -8.46
N GLN A 335 4.41 5.39 -9.17
CA GLN A 335 4.91 5.97 -10.40
C GLN A 335 3.78 5.90 -11.41
N VAL A 336 3.09 7.02 -11.61
CA VAL A 336 2.20 7.18 -12.75
C VAL A 336 3.09 7.11 -13.99
N THR A 337 3.13 5.94 -14.64
CA THR A 337 3.83 5.78 -15.92
C THR A 337 3.06 6.61 -16.94
N GLY A 338 3.49 7.85 -17.17
CA GLY A 338 2.80 8.88 -17.94
C GLY A 338 2.69 8.63 -19.45
N GLU A 339 2.69 7.39 -19.91
CA GLU A 339 2.58 7.02 -21.32
C GLU A 339 1.15 6.56 -21.65
N GLY A 340 0.19 7.49 -21.75
CA GLY A 340 -1.16 7.10 -22.16
C GLY A 340 -2.29 8.13 -22.04
N ARG A 341 -2.04 9.43 -22.20
CA ARG A 341 -3.12 10.41 -22.45
C ARG A 341 -3.12 10.84 -23.90
#